data_AF-A0A7Y4L815-F1
#
_entry.id   AF-A0A7Y4L815-F1
#
_cell.length_a   1.000
_cell.length_b   1.000
_cell.length_c   1.000
_cell.angle_alpha   90.00
_cell.angle_beta   90.00
_cell.angle_gamma   90.00
#
_symmetry.space_group_name_H-M   'P 1'
#
loop_
_entity.id
_entity.type
_entity.pdbx_description
1 polymer ?
#
loop_
_entity_poly.entity_id
_entity_poly.type
_entity_poly.pdbx_seq_one_letter_code
_entity_poly.pdbx_strand_id
1 'polypeptide(L)'
;MPKIVLGNGWFCDGKELRPKVGATWANTWVYDGKEIKTKRDSTWANTWVYNGKELKTKRDSSIENTWVIQGGTIKPKISATHDTTYQLNGQPLLVAFGQAVLRLW
;
A
#
# COMPACT_ATOMS: atom_id res chain seq x y z
N MET A 1 5.48 -6.80 -16.26
CA MET A 1 5.01 -6.08 -15.08
C MET A 1 4.82 -7.14 -14.02
N PRO A 2 5.52 -7.07 -12.89
CA PRO A 2 5.31 -7.99 -11.78
C PRO A 2 3.86 -7.97 -11.30
N LYS A 3 3.44 -9.05 -10.65
CA LYS A 3 2.11 -9.15 -10.03
C LYS A 3 2.22 -8.83 -8.54
N ILE A 4 1.22 -8.13 -8.01
CA ILE A 4 1.00 -8.06 -6.58
C ILE A 4 0.60 -9.46 -6.08
N VAL A 5 1.27 -9.90 -5.03
CA VAL A 5 1.05 -11.18 -4.36
C VAL A 5 1.14 -10.95 -2.85
N LEU A 6 0.26 -11.59 -2.08
CA LEU A 6 0.38 -11.57 -0.62
C LEU A 6 1.55 -12.46 -0.20
N GLY A 7 2.54 -11.87 0.48
CA GLY A 7 3.66 -12.63 1.03
C GLY A 7 3.18 -13.71 2.00
N ASN A 8 3.79 -14.90 1.97
CA ASN A 8 3.31 -16.05 2.74
C ASN A 8 3.28 -15.80 4.27
N GLY A 9 4.14 -14.92 4.79
CA GLY A 9 4.16 -14.52 6.20
C GLY A 9 3.08 -13.51 6.60
N TRP A 10 2.25 -13.05 5.66
CA TRP A 10 1.29 -11.98 5.85
C TRP A 10 -0.15 -12.45 5.65
N PHE A 11 -1.07 -11.80 6.37
CA PHE A 11 -2.51 -11.97 6.24
C PHE A 11 -3.13 -10.64 5.84
N CYS A 12 -4.10 -10.68 4.92
CA CYS A 12 -4.91 -9.52 4.57
C CYS A 12 -6.36 -9.92 4.32
N ASP A 13 -7.31 -9.20 4.92
CA ASP A 13 -8.76 -9.38 4.73
C ASP A 13 -9.40 -8.24 3.92
N GLY A 14 -8.57 -7.37 3.33
CA GLY A 14 -8.98 -6.18 2.59
C GLY A 14 -9.16 -4.92 3.44
N LYS A 15 -9.28 -5.04 4.77
CA LYS A 15 -9.34 -3.92 5.70
C LYS A 15 -8.10 -3.83 6.59
N GLU A 16 -7.46 -4.95 6.86
CA GLU A 16 -6.24 -5.06 7.65
C GLU A 16 -5.16 -5.84 6.90
N LEU A 17 -3.90 -5.44 7.07
CA LEU A 17 -2.71 -6.15 6.64
C LEU A 17 -1.77 -6.29 7.83
N ARG A 18 -1.39 -7.53 8.16
CA ARG A 18 -0.52 -7.82 9.30
C ARG A 18 0.30 -9.09 9.11
N PRO A 19 1.41 -9.26 9.84
CA PRO A 19 2.09 -10.54 9.93
C PRO A 19 1.15 -11.64 10.46
N LYS A 20 1.30 -12.88 9.98
CA LYS A 20 0.58 -14.03 10.52
C LYS A 20 1.05 -14.37 11.94
N VAL A 21 2.33 -14.14 12.23
CA VAL A 21 2.98 -14.39 13.53
C VAL A 21 3.56 -13.08 14.05
N GLY A 22 3.36 -12.77 15.32
CA GLY A 22 3.90 -11.55 15.93
C GLY A 22 3.18 -10.26 15.50
N ALA A 23 1.91 -10.35 15.11
CA ALA A 23 1.10 -9.17 14.83
C ALA A 23 0.96 -8.29 16.10
N THR A 24 1.27 -7.01 15.94
CA THR A 24 1.07 -5.95 16.93
C THR A 24 0.30 -4.80 16.27
N TRP A 25 -0.19 -3.84 17.05
CA TRP A 25 -0.88 -2.70 16.47
C TRP A 25 0.05 -1.75 15.70
N ALA A 26 1.34 -1.75 16.02
CA ALA A 26 2.34 -0.92 15.34
C ALA A 26 2.74 -1.49 13.97
N ASN A 27 2.65 -2.82 13.76
CA ASN A 27 2.94 -3.46 12.47
C ASN A 27 1.68 -3.96 11.72
N THR A 28 0.49 -3.58 12.20
CA THR A 28 -0.78 -3.85 11.53
C THR A 28 -1.26 -2.59 10.83
N TRP A 29 -1.38 -2.66 9.50
CA TRP A 29 -1.91 -1.61 8.66
C TRP A 29 -3.41 -1.78 8.48
N VAL A 30 -4.14 -0.67 8.47
CA VAL A 30 -5.58 -0.61 8.23
C VAL A 30 -5.90 0.31 7.08
N TYR A 31 -6.95 0.00 6.34
CA TYR A 31 -7.53 0.86 5.31
C TYR A 31 -9.00 1.13 5.63
N ASP A 32 -9.34 2.39 5.87
CA ASP A 32 -10.69 2.82 6.27
C ASP A 32 -11.56 3.30 5.08
N GLY A 33 -11.09 3.11 3.84
CA GLY A 33 -11.73 3.63 2.65
C GLY A 33 -11.12 4.94 2.15
N LYS A 34 -10.38 5.66 2.99
CA LYS A 34 -9.71 6.91 2.63
C LYS A 34 -8.23 6.94 3.02
N GLU A 35 -7.89 6.43 4.20
CA GLU A 35 -6.54 6.44 4.75
C GLU A 35 -6.00 5.04 4.97
N ILE A 36 -4.71 4.88 4.70
CA ILE A 36 -3.91 3.71 5.06
C ILE A 36 -2.91 4.12 6.14
N LYS A 37 -2.97 3.46 7.30
CA LYS A 37 -2.10 3.76 8.45
C LYS A 37 -1.94 2.56 9.38
N THR A 38 -0.97 2.61 10.28
CA THR A 38 -0.83 1.61 11.35
C THR A 38 -1.94 1.79 12.39
N LYS A 39 -2.37 0.70 13.07
CA LYS A 39 -3.41 0.77 14.12
C LYS A 39 -2.99 1.60 15.33
N ARG A 40 -1.69 1.64 15.62
CA ARG A 40 -1.09 2.46 16.68
C ARG A 40 0.10 3.22 16.10
N ASP A 41 0.41 4.37 16.69
CA ASP A 41 1.56 5.21 16.34
C ASP A 41 1.51 5.79 14.92
N SER A 42 0.30 5.88 14.35
CA SER A 42 0.09 6.60 13.10
C SER A 42 0.28 8.10 13.32
N THR A 43 1.19 8.68 12.57
CA THR A 43 1.42 10.11 12.42
C THR A 43 1.00 10.54 11.01
N TRP A 44 0.94 11.83 10.72
CA TRP A 44 0.70 12.28 9.34
C TRP A 44 1.81 11.84 8.36
N ALA A 45 3.02 11.58 8.85
CA ALA A 45 4.16 11.18 8.02
C ALA A 45 4.07 9.72 7.54
N ASN A 46 3.49 8.82 8.34
CA ASN A 46 3.31 7.41 7.96
C ASN A 46 1.85 7.07 7.58
N THR A 47 0.96 8.06 7.54
CA THR A 47 -0.40 7.92 7.00
C THR A 47 -0.38 8.20 5.51
N TRP A 48 -1.01 7.34 4.74
CA TRP A 48 -1.22 7.50 3.30
C TRP A 48 -2.69 7.76 3.01
N VAL A 49 -2.98 8.57 2.00
CA VAL A 49 -4.34 8.89 1.57
C VAL A 49 -4.56 8.33 0.18
N TYR A 50 -5.69 7.64 0.00
CA TYR A 50 -6.17 7.17 -1.28
C TYR A 50 -7.46 7.90 -1.67
N ASN A 51 -7.49 8.50 -2.86
CA ASN A 51 -8.64 9.26 -3.35
C ASN A 51 -9.44 8.55 -4.45
N GLY A 52 -9.25 7.24 -4.62
CA GLY A 52 -9.87 6.47 -5.72
C GLY A 52 -9.02 6.41 -6.99
N LYS A 53 -7.90 7.14 -7.06
CA LYS A 53 -6.96 7.12 -8.20
C LYS A 53 -5.50 7.20 -7.76
N GLU A 54 -5.20 8.02 -6.76
CA GLU A 54 -3.84 8.30 -6.31
C GLU A 54 -3.69 7.93 -4.84
N LEU A 55 -2.53 7.34 -4.53
CA LEU A 55 -2.10 6.97 -3.20
C LEU A 55 -0.82 7.76 -2.87
N LYS A 56 -0.83 8.54 -1.81
CA LYS A 56 0.29 9.43 -1.43
C LYS A 56 0.37 9.64 0.06
N THR A 57 1.53 10.06 0.56
CA THR A 57 1.68 10.41 1.98
C THR A 57 0.77 11.58 2.34
N LYS A 58 0.19 11.55 3.54
CA LYS A 58 -0.68 12.62 4.04
C LYS A 58 0.11 13.89 4.33
N ARG A 59 1.32 13.73 4.89
CA ARG A 59 2.31 14.80 5.07
C ARG A 59 3.27 14.82 3.87
N ASP A 60 3.70 16.01 3.45
CA ASP A 60 4.73 16.21 2.42
C ASP A 60 4.44 15.48 1.09
N SER A 61 3.14 15.42 0.73
CA SER A 61 2.67 14.84 -0.53
C SER A 61 3.35 15.56 -1.71
N SER A 62 4.17 14.84 -2.46
CA SER A 62 4.81 15.30 -3.69
C SER A 62 4.50 14.34 -4.83
N ILE A 63 4.81 14.72 -6.06
CA ILE A 63 4.63 13.81 -7.19
C ILE A 63 5.55 12.58 -7.10
N GLU A 64 6.71 12.71 -6.43
CA GLU A 64 7.70 11.64 -6.31
C GLU A 64 7.25 10.51 -5.38
N ASN A 65 6.51 10.84 -4.31
CA ASN A 65 5.95 9.87 -3.38
C ASN A 65 4.49 9.51 -3.68
N THR A 66 3.97 9.91 -4.85
CA THR A 66 2.62 9.56 -5.30
C THR A 66 2.66 8.31 -6.18
N TRP A 67 1.73 7.39 -5.89
CA TRP A 67 1.43 6.22 -6.71
C TRP A 67 0.07 6.39 -7.36
N VAL A 68 -0.08 5.88 -8.59
CA VAL A 68 -1.33 5.90 -9.34
C VAL A 68 -1.87 4.48 -9.43
N ILE A 69 -3.16 4.34 -9.16
CA ILE A 69 -3.93 3.12 -9.28
C ILE A 69 -4.92 3.31 -10.43
N GLN A 70 -4.70 2.60 -11.53
CA GLN A 70 -5.54 2.70 -12.73
C GLN A 70 -5.44 1.42 -13.56
N GLY A 71 -6.55 1.01 -14.18
CA GLY A 71 -6.56 -0.11 -15.13
C GLY A 71 -6.09 -1.44 -14.52
N GLY A 72 -6.36 -1.68 -13.24
CA GLY A 72 -5.91 -2.87 -12.55
C GLY A 72 -4.41 -2.90 -12.23
N THR A 73 -3.74 -1.75 -12.26
CA THR A 73 -2.30 -1.62 -11.94
C THR A 73 -2.05 -0.58 -10.86
N ILE A 74 -0.91 -0.69 -10.18
CA ILE A 74 -0.34 0.33 -9.30
C ILE A 74 1.09 0.64 -9.75
N LYS A 75 1.44 1.93 -9.84
CA LYS A 75 2.77 2.37 -10.27
C LYS A 75 3.13 3.73 -9.67
N PRO A 76 4.42 4.09 -9.56
CA PRO A 76 4.84 5.45 -9.26
C PRO A 76 4.24 6.42 -10.27
N LYS A 77 3.85 7.62 -9.82
CA LYS A 77 3.27 8.64 -10.70
C LYS A 77 4.30 9.19 -11.69
N ILE A 78 5.56 9.28 -11.27
CA ILE A 78 6.71 9.58 -12.11
C ILE A 78 7.68 8.38 -12.11
N SER A 79 8.48 8.25 -13.17
CA SER A 79 9.50 7.20 -13.28
C SER A 79 8.93 5.77 -13.24
N ALA A 80 7.69 5.58 -13.68
CA ALA A 80 7.10 4.26 -13.84
C ALA A 80 7.85 3.50 -14.96
N THR A 81 8.31 2.30 -14.63
CA THR A 81 8.94 1.36 -15.56
C THR A 81 8.16 0.04 -15.54
N HIS A 82 8.60 -0.93 -16.35
CA HIS A 82 8.04 -2.28 -16.31
C HIS A 82 8.15 -2.92 -14.93
N ASP A 83 9.23 -2.66 -14.20
CA ASP A 83 9.55 -3.29 -12.91
C ASP A 83 8.96 -2.54 -11.71
N THR A 84 8.63 -1.25 -11.88
CA THR A 84 7.94 -0.47 -10.85
C THR A 84 6.43 -0.38 -11.07
N THR A 85 5.92 -0.95 -12.16
CA THR A 85 4.48 -1.08 -12.44
C THR A 85 4.01 -2.48 -12.12
N TYR A 86 3.08 -2.59 -11.17
CA TYR A 86 2.55 -3.87 -10.71
C TYR A 86 1.11 -4.08 -11.17
N GLN A 87 0.78 -5.29 -11.59
CA GLN A 87 -0.61 -5.70 -11.76
C GLN A 87 -1.23 -6.02 -10.40
N LEU A 88 -2.40 -5.46 -10.10
CA LEU A 88 -3.11 -5.69 -8.84
C LEU A 88 -3.55 -7.16 -8.69
N ASN A 89 -3.78 -7.87 -9.79
CA ASN A 89 -4.05 -9.32 -9.79
C ASN A 89 -5.21 -9.71 -8.83
N GLY A 90 -6.25 -8.88 -8.75
CA GLY A 90 -7.39 -9.07 -7.85
C GLY A 90 -7.09 -8.89 -6.36
N GLN A 91 -5.86 -8.53 -5.98
CA GLN A 91 -5.46 -8.33 -4.59
C GLN A 91 -6.03 -7.02 -4.02
N PRO A 92 -6.31 -6.97 -2.70
CA PRO A 92 -6.71 -5.73 -2.05
C PRO A 92 -5.65 -4.63 -2.13
N LEU A 93 -6.10 -3.37 -2.05
CA LEU A 93 -5.21 -2.20 -2.06
C LEU A 93 -4.12 -2.28 -0.98
N LEU A 94 -4.44 -2.82 0.20
CA LEU A 94 -3.46 -2.99 1.27
C LEU A 94 -2.33 -3.95 0.89
N VAL A 95 -2.60 -5.03 0.16
CA VAL A 95 -1.55 -5.95 -0.29
C VAL A 95 -0.65 -5.25 -1.31
N ALA A 96 -1.26 -4.50 -2.24
CA ALA A 96 -0.54 -3.69 -3.21
C ALA A 96 0.36 -2.65 -2.53
N PHE A 97 -0.16 -1.97 -1.52
CA PHE A 97 0.59 -1.01 -0.70
C PHE A 97 1.74 -1.69 0.06
N GLY A 98 1.50 -2.83 0.70
CA GLY A 98 2.49 -3.57 1.45
C GLY A 98 3.69 -4.03 0.61
N GLN A 99 3.43 -4.53 -0.60
CA GLN A 99 4.49 -4.98 -1.50
C GLN A 99 5.17 -3.80 -2.21
N ALA A 100 4.41 -2.94 -2.89
CA ALA A 100 4.99 -1.96 -3.81
C ALA A 100 5.53 -0.72 -3.09
N VAL A 101 4.82 -0.25 -2.05
CA VAL A 101 5.14 1.02 -1.37
C VAL A 101 6.00 0.78 -0.14
N LEU A 102 5.62 -0.17 0.71
CA LEU A 102 6.35 -0.46 1.95
C LEU A 102 7.49 -1.47 1.78
N ARG A 103 7.50 -2.26 0.71
CA ARG A 103 8.50 -3.32 0.45
C ARG A 103 8.67 -4.29 1.62
N LEU A 104 7.54 -4.80 2.13
CA LEU A 104 7.51 -5.65 3.33
C LEU A 104 8.03 -7.08 3.13
N TRP A 105 8.20 -7.51 1.88
CA TRP A 105 8.77 -8.81 1.49
C TRP A 105 9.38 -8.72 0.08
#